data_AF-A0A7I8DHX1-F1
#
_entry.id   AF-A0A7I8DHX1-F1
#
_cell.length_a   1.000
_cell.length_b   1.000
_cell.length_c   1.000
_cell.angle_alpha   90.00
_cell.angle_beta   90.00
_cell.angle_gamma   90.00
#
_symmetry.space_group_name_H-M   'P 1'
#
loop_
_entity.id
_entity.type
_entity.pdbx_description
1 polymer ?
#
loop_
_entity_poly.entity_id
_entity_poly.type
_entity_poly.pdbx_seq_one_letter_code
_entity_poly.pdbx_strand_id
1 'polypeptide(L)'
;MIKKLYKQYKLYLVLLILILMAFLLWKLNGPSGNIGDFGLNLFTELIGIFITVALVERIISKQKSKEMIPVKAAVYREIQVLMSRIIGFWAEVYDCSVPGDNPQNVRDLLNADCFQKMRINLNMDSNANVYPETTWWNWFESNGKEFQDRCNAILNRYFIYLEPNLYKELHYLLNDSLLFDSMRNTVIIRRVDEREGIPKPKVLEYYLYMQESTYKTLLNIYDWCEETYRELTDLNYEVHKVQINYANKKLSVPKSMIDYSELLEQTSKFIKWQEDHKVIEEQ
;
A
#
# COMPACT_ATOMS: atom_id res chain seq x y z
N MET A 1 14.42 -14.40 14.83
CA MET A 1 14.02 -13.55 15.97
C MET A 1 15.05 -13.57 17.10
N ILE A 2 15.45 -14.74 17.62
CA ILE A 2 16.45 -14.89 18.71
C ILE A 2 17.82 -14.25 18.40
N LYS A 3 18.33 -14.38 17.16
CA LYS A 3 19.61 -13.75 16.75
C LYS A 3 19.55 -12.21 16.70
N LYS A 4 18.38 -11.61 16.44
CA LYS A 4 18.19 -10.14 16.46
C LYS A 4 18.13 -9.63 17.92
N LEU A 5 17.43 -10.35 18.78
CA LEU A 5 17.40 -10.09 20.24
C LEU A 5 18.82 -10.20 20.83
N TYR A 6 19.58 -11.26 20.48
CA TYR A 6 20.94 -11.45 20.97
C TYR A 6 21.88 -10.30 20.62
N LYS A 7 21.74 -9.69 19.43
CA LYS A 7 22.58 -8.56 19.00
C LYS A 7 22.27 -7.27 19.77
N GLN A 8 21.01 -7.06 20.14
CA GLN A 8 20.55 -5.86 20.85
C GLN A 8 20.77 -5.95 22.37
N TYR A 9 20.72 -7.16 22.95
CA TYR A 9 20.89 -7.38 24.39
C TYR A 9 22.29 -7.89 24.80
N LYS A 10 23.23 -8.03 23.86
CA LYS A 10 24.58 -8.56 24.13
C LYS A 10 25.32 -7.77 25.23
N LEU A 11 25.22 -6.44 25.19
CA LEU A 11 25.87 -5.57 26.16
C LEU A 11 25.28 -5.75 27.57
N TYR A 12 23.94 -5.75 27.68
CA TYR A 12 23.24 -6.00 28.94
C TYR A 12 23.55 -7.37 29.53
N LEU A 13 23.64 -8.41 28.69
CA LEU A 13 23.96 -9.76 29.13
C LEU A 13 25.40 -9.86 29.68
N VAL A 14 26.37 -9.23 29.00
CA VAL A 14 27.75 -9.16 29.50
C VAL A 14 27.81 -8.40 30.83
N LEU A 15 27.15 -7.25 30.94
CA LEU A 15 27.09 -6.47 32.18
C LEU A 15 26.44 -7.28 33.31
N LEU A 16 25.35 -7.99 33.04
CA LEU A 16 24.67 -8.84 34.03
C LEU A 16 25.58 -9.96 34.53
N ILE A 17 26.33 -10.61 33.64
CA ILE A 17 27.30 -11.65 34.00
C ILE A 17 28.43 -11.08 34.86
N LEU A 18 28.96 -9.90 34.50
CA LEU A 18 29.99 -9.22 35.30
C LEU A 18 29.46 -8.82 36.69
N ILE A 19 28.23 -8.30 36.78
CA ILE A 19 27.56 -7.98 38.04
C ILE A 19 27.39 -9.24 38.90
N LEU A 20 26.95 -10.35 38.31
CA LEU A 20 26.82 -11.63 39.01
C LEU A 20 28.17 -12.15 39.51
N MET A 21 29.23 -12.06 38.71
CA MET A 21 30.58 -12.46 39.15
C MET A 21 31.10 -11.56 40.27
N ALA A 22 30.92 -10.24 40.19
CA ALA A 22 31.31 -9.32 41.26
C ALA A 22 30.53 -9.59 42.55
N PHE A 23 29.22 -9.88 42.45
CA PHE A 23 28.39 -10.26 43.59
C PHE A 23 28.82 -11.59 44.23
N LEU A 24 29.15 -12.61 43.41
CA LEU A 24 29.66 -13.89 43.90
C LEU A 24 31.03 -13.72 44.57
N LEU A 25 31.94 -12.93 44.00
CA LEU A 25 33.24 -12.61 44.60
C LEU A 25 33.08 -11.95 45.98
N TRP A 26 32.13 -11.02 46.11
CA TRP A 26 31.80 -10.40 47.38
C TRP A 26 31.24 -11.41 48.39
N LYS A 27 30.25 -12.21 48.00
CA LYS A 27 29.56 -13.14 48.91
C LYS A 27 30.42 -14.32 49.36
N LEU A 28 31.29 -14.85 48.50
CA LEU A 28 32.08 -16.04 48.79
C LEU A 28 33.35 -15.76 49.59
N ASN A 29 33.90 -14.53 49.53
CA ASN A 29 35.18 -14.19 50.18
C ASN A 29 35.04 -13.42 51.51
N GLY A 30 33.81 -13.07 51.91
CA GLY A 30 33.50 -12.43 53.20
C GLY A 30 34.02 -10.99 53.34
N PRO A 31 33.55 -10.23 54.34
CA PRO A 31 33.85 -8.81 54.53
C PRO A 31 35.24 -8.51 55.12
N SER A 32 36.08 -9.53 55.35
CA SER A 32 37.39 -9.37 56.02
C SER A 32 38.57 -9.69 55.11
N GLY A 33 38.32 -10.05 53.85
CA GLY A 33 39.35 -10.36 52.87
C GLY A 33 39.44 -9.30 51.78
N ASN A 34 40.66 -8.95 51.36
CA ASN A 34 40.91 -7.96 50.29
C ASN A 34 40.11 -8.23 48.99
N ILE A 35 39.77 -9.49 48.71
CA ILE A 35 38.98 -9.91 47.54
C ILE A 35 37.48 -9.60 47.72
N GLY A 36 36.95 -9.70 48.93
CA GLY A 36 35.56 -9.36 49.24
C GLY A 36 35.28 -7.87 49.04
N ASP A 37 36.20 -7.02 49.49
CA ASP A 37 36.12 -5.56 49.30
C ASP A 37 36.24 -5.17 47.83
N PHE A 38 37.14 -5.83 47.09
CA PHE A 38 37.24 -5.66 45.63
C PHE A 38 35.92 -6.05 44.93
N GLY A 39 35.33 -7.18 45.30
CA GLY A 39 34.06 -7.65 44.74
C GLY A 39 32.91 -6.68 45.01
N LEU A 40 32.83 -6.11 46.22
CA LEU A 40 31.83 -5.11 46.58
C LEU A 40 32.00 -3.82 45.75
N ASN A 41 33.22 -3.29 45.68
CA ASN A 41 33.52 -2.08 44.90
C ASN A 41 33.17 -2.30 43.42
N LEU A 42 33.64 -3.40 42.83
CA LEU A 42 33.35 -3.78 41.45
C LEU A 42 31.84 -3.93 41.21
N PHE A 43 31.11 -4.55 42.13
CA PHE A 43 29.66 -4.70 42.05
C PHE A 43 28.95 -3.34 42.03
N THR A 44 29.31 -2.44 42.94
CA THR A 44 28.71 -1.09 43.01
C THR A 44 29.01 -0.25 41.77
N GLU A 45 30.23 -0.28 41.25
CA GLU A 45 30.61 0.40 40.01
C GLU A 45 29.86 -0.16 38.81
N LEU A 46 29.78 -1.50 38.68
CA LEU A 46 29.06 -2.14 37.58
C LEU A 46 27.57 -1.86 37.60
N ILE A 47 26.94 -1.78 38.77
CA ILE A 47 25.54 -1.32 38.90
C ILE A 47 25.41 0.13 38.41
N GLY A 48 26.32 1.01 38.81
CA GLY A 48 26.33 2.40 38.34
C GLY A 48 26.44 2.51 36.81
N ILE A 49 27.33 1.72 36.21
CA ILE A 49 27.48 1.61 34.75
C ILE A 49 26.19 1.08 34.11
N PHE A 50 25.60 0.01 34.65
CA PHE A 50 24.38 -0.59 34.10
C PHE A 50 23.20 0.39 34.10
N ILE A 51 22.99 1.09 35.22
CA ILE A 51 21.95 2.12 35.34
C ILE A 51 22.20 3.24 34.33
N THR A 52 23.45 3.70 34.21
CA THR A 52 23.81 4.77 33.27
C THR A 52 23.55 4.37 31.83
N VAL A 53 24.00 3.18 31.40
CA VAL A 53 23.77 2.65 30.04
C VAL A 53 22.26 2.52 29.77
N ALA A 54 21.50 1.95 30.71
CA ALA A 54 20.05 1.80 30.57
C ALA A 54 19.34 3.16 30.45
N LEU A 55 19.75 4.16 31.23
CA LEU A 55 19.21 5.51 31.14
C LEU A 55 19.56 6.18 29.81
N VAL A 56 20.83 6.10 29.38
CA VAL A 56 21.30 6.66 28.11
C VAL A 56 20.55 6.03 26.93
N GLU A 57 20.43 4.71 26.88
CA GLU A 57 19.68 4.03 25.82
C GLU A 57 18.20 4.43 25.83
N ARG A 58 17.59 4.56 27.01
CA ARG A 58 16.19 5.01 27.13
C ARG A 58 16.02 6.45 26.63
N ILE A 59 16.95 7.34 26.95
CA ILE A 59 16.95 8.73 26.48
C ILE A 59 17.09 8.77 24.95
N ILE A 60 18.10 8.06 24.41
CA ILE A 60 18.36 7.99 22.96
C ILE A 60 17.16 7.39 22.22
N SER A 61 16.60 6.29 22.72
CA SER A 61 15.44 5.64 22.11
C SER A 61 14.21 6.55 22.11
N LYS A 62 13.95 7.22 23.24
CA LYS A 62 12.85 8.18 23.35
C LYS A 62 13.04 9.36 22.40
N GLN A 63 14.26 9.90 22.31
CA GLN A 63 14.59 10.98 21.39
C GLN A 63 14.41 10.55 19.93
N LYS A 64 14.97 9.41 19.53
CA LYS A 64 14.80 8.85 18.18
C LYS A 64 13.32 8.64 17.85
N SER A 65 12.54 8.08 18.78
CA SER A 65 11.11 7.88 18.55
C SER A 65 10.39 9.21 18.29
N LYS A 66 10.75 10.27 19.04
CA LYS A 66 10.16 11.61 18.87
C LYS A 66 10.58 12.25 17.55
N GLU A 67 11.85 12.10 17.15
CA GLU A 67 12.38 12.60 15.87
C GLU A 67 11.77 11.89 14.65
N MET A 68 11.34 10.64 14.81
CA MET A 68 10.71 9.86 13.75
C MET A 68 9.23 10.21 13.52
N ILE A 69 8.53 10.82 14.49
CA ILE A 69 7.10 11.15 14.34
C ILE A 69 6.86 12.12 13.17
N PRO A 70 7.58 13.25 13.03
CA PRO A 70 7.43 14.14 11.87
C PRO A 70 7.67 13.44 10.53
N VAL A 71 8.64 12.51 10.47
CA VAL A 71 8.92 11.72 9.27
C VAL A 71 7.76 10.77 8.97
N LYS A 72 7.23 10.07 9.99
CA LYS A 72 6.07 9.19 9.85
C LYS A 72 4.85 9.98 9.38
N ALA A 73 4.62 11.18 9.91
CA ALA A 73 3.55 12.07 9.45
C ALA A 73 3.71 12.50 7.98
N ALA A 74 4.94 12.81 7.55
CA ALA A 74 5.22 13.13 6.15
C ALA A 74 4.98 11.94 5.21
N VAL A 75 5.48 10.75 5.57
CA VAL A 75 5.25 9.49 4.84
C VAL A 75 3.74 9.19 4.75
N TYR A 76 3.05 9.29 5.89
CA TYR A 76 1.60 9.10 5.97
C TYR A 76 0.88 10.03 5.00
N ARG A 77 1.20 11.33 5.00
CA ARG A 77 0.51 12.31 4.15
C ARG A 77 0.64 11.96 2.67
N GLU A 78 1.83 11.57 2.21
CA GLU A 78 2.05 11.23 0.80
C GLU A 78 1.29 9.95 0.39
N ILE A 79 1.31 8.92 1.24
CA ILE A 79 0.60 7.67 0.98
C ILE A 79 -0.91 7.86 1.09
N GLN A 80 -1.37 8.65 2.06
CA GLN A 80 -2.78 9.02 2.21
C GLN A 80 -3.29 9.74 0.96
N VAL A 81 -2.52 10.68 0.41
CA VAL A 81 -2.88 11.36 -0.84
C VAL A 81 -2.94 10.38 -2.02
N LEU A 82 -1.95 9.48 -2.15
CA LEU A 82 -1.97 8.43 -3.17
C LEU A 82 -3.22 7.56 -3.05
N MET A 83 -3.51 7.05 -1.85
CA MET A 83 -4.66 6.19 -1.61
C MET A 83 -5.99 6.91 -1.83
N SER A 84 -6.12 8.17 -1.39
CA SER A 84 -7.31 8.96 -1.66
C SER A 84 -7.54 9.18 -3.16
N ARG A 85 -6.48 9.34 -3.96
CA ARG A 85 -6.62 9.45 -5.43
C ARG A 85 -7.01 8.13 -6.07
N ILE A 86 -6.39 7.02 -5.67
CA ILE A 86 -6.75 5.68 -6.17
C ILE A 86 -8.20 5.35 -5.82
N ILE A 87 -8.61 5.55 -4.57
CA ILE A 87 -9.97 5.29 -4.10
C ILE A 87 -10.96 6.22 -4.80
N GLY A 88 -10.64 7.51 -4.93
CA GLY A 88 -11.48 8.48 -5.64
C GLY A 88 -11.71 8.09 -7.10
N PHE A 89 -10.65 7.67 -7.79
CA PHE A 89 -10.73 7.18 -9.17
C PHE A 89 -11.64 5.95 -9.29
N TRP A 90 -11.43 4.92 -8.46
CA TRP A 90 -12.26 3.72 -8.53
C TRP A 90 -13.70 3.96 -8.06
N ALA A 91 -13.92 4.87 -7.12
CA ALA A 91 -15.26 5.30 -6.74
C ALA A 91 -15.98 5.99 -7.91
N GLU A 92 -15.29 6.84 -8.66
CA GLU A 92 -15.83 7.48 -9.87
C GLU A 92 -16.17 6.44 -10.95
N VAL A 93 -15.26 5.49 -11.21
CA VAL A 93 -15.50 4.39 -12.15
C VAL A 93 -16.75 3.61 -11.74
N TYR A 94 -16.87 3.25 -10.47
CA TYR A 94 -18.03 2.52 -9.95
C TYR A 94 -19.33 3.31 -10.13
N ASP A 95 -19.34 4.58 -9.70
CA ASP A 95 -20.50 5.46 -9.76
C ASP A 95 -20.98 5.68 -11.20
N CYS A 96 -20.04 5.77 -12.15
CA CYS A 96 -20.34 6.00 -13.56
C CYS A 96 -20.74 4.75 -14.35
N SER A 97 -20.40 3.54 -13.89
CA SER A 97 -20.59 2.31 -14.68
C SER A 97 -21.47 1.24 -14.05
N VAL A 98 -21.55 1.17 -12.71
CA VAL A 98 -22.18 0.03 -12.03
C VAL A 98 -23.60 0.38 -11.55
N PRO A 99 -24.65 -0.33 -12.02
CA PRO A 99 -26.01 -0.12 -11.53
C PRO A 99 -26.19 -0.65 -10.08
N GLY A 100 -27.21 -0.18 -9.38
CA GLY A 100 -27.53 -0.60 -8.00
C GLY A 100 -26.92 0.32 -6.94
N ASP A 101 -26.73 -0.15 -5.71
CA ASP A 101 -26.24 0.69 -4.61
C ASP A 101 -24.72 0.94 -4.68
N ASN A 102 -24.25 2.02 -4.05
CA ASN A 102 -22.82 2.28 -3.90
C ASN A 102 -22.24 1.43 -2.74
N PRO A 103 -20.96 1.02 -2.83
CA PRO A 103 -20.28 0.34 -1.74
C PRO A 103 -20.32 1.21 -0.47
N GLN A 104 -20.50 0.59 0.70
CA GLN A 104 -20.70 1.35 1.94
C GLN A 104 -19.39 1.91 2.49
N ASN A 105 -18.27 1.30 2.14
CA ASN A 105 -16.95 1.68 2.63
C ASN A 105 -15.85 1.32 1.62
N VAL A 106 -14.62 1.78 1.91
CA VAL A 106 -13.44 1.54 1.06
C VAL A 106 -13.15 0.05 0.85
N ARG A 107 -13.35 -0.80 1.86
CA ARG A 107 -13.09 -2.25 1.74
C ARG A 107 -14.10 -2.92 0.81
N ASP A 108 -15.34 -2.46 0.82
CA ASP A 108 -16.36 -2.91 -0.12
C ASP A 108 -16.03 -2.47 -1.55
N LEU A 109 -15.51 -1.25 -1.74
CA LEU A 109 -15.08 -0.80 -3.07
C LEU A 109 -13.87 -1.60 -3.59
N LEU A 110 -12.87 -1.81 -2.74
CA LEU A 110 -11.59 -2.44 -3.11
C LEU A 110 -11.62 -3.98 -3.02
N ASN A 111 -12.73 -4.60 -3.43
CA ASN A 111 -12.86 -6.06 -3.48
C ASN A 111 -13.04 -6.57 -4.92
N ALA A 112 -12.79 -7.86 -5.12
CA ALA A 112 -12.84 -8.49 -6.44
C ALA A 112 -14.21 -8.31 -7.12
N ASP A 113 -15.31 -8.42 -6.37
CA ASP A 113 -16.67 -8.32 -6.89
C ASP A 113 -16.98 -6.92 -7.47
N CYS A 114 -16.63 -5.87 -6.75
CA CYS A 114 -16.82 -4.48 -7.20
C CYS A 114 -15.92 -4.19 -8.41
N PHE A 115 -14.68 -4.66 -8.41
CA PHE A 115 -13.82 -4.54 -9.58
C PHE A 115 -14.35 -5.30 -10.80
N GLN A 116 -14.89 -6.50 -10.62
CA GLN A 116 -15.48 -7.24 -11.72
C GLN A 116 -16.71 -6.51 -12.27
N LYS A 117 -17.58 -5.99 -11.40
CA LYS A 117 -18.72 -5.15 -11.82
C LYS A 117 -18.27 -3.94 -12.63
N MET A 118 -17.23 -3.22 -12.21
CA MET A 118 -16.68 -2.10 -12.96
C MET A 118 -16.14 -2.54 -14.33
N ARG A 119 -15.39 -3.65 -14.37
CA ARG A 119 -14.76 -4.17 -15.59
C ARG A 119 -15.77 -4.54 -16.68
N ILE A 120 -16.86 -5.21 -16.31
CA ILE A 120 -17.86 -5.68 -17.29
C ILE A 120 -18.81 -4.57 -17.76
N ASN A 121 -19.02 -3.53 -16.94
CA ASN A 121 -20.02 -2.51 -17.24
C ASN A 121 -19.44 -1.22 -17.84
N LEU A 122 -18.18 -0.87 -17.54
CA LEU A 122 -17.63 0.40 -17.99
C LEU A 122 -17.42 0.39 -19.51
N ASN A 123 -18.16 1.23 -20.23
CA ASN A 123 -17.91 1.54 -21.63
C ASN A 123 -16.72 2.50 -21.74
N MET A 124 -15.63 2.05 -22.35
CA MET A 124 -14.41 2.85 -22.44
C MET A 124 -14.54 4.02 -23.45
N ASP A 125 -15.47 3.92 -24.42
CA ASP A 125 -15.72 4.99 -25.40
C ASP A 125 -16.58 6.15 -24.83
N SER A 126 -17.20 5.99 -23.66
CA SER A 126 -17.93 7.08 -23.04
C SER A 126 -17.00 8.09 -22.35
N ASN A 127 -17.55 9.26 -22.02
CA ASN A 127 -16.82 10.31 -21.33
C ASN A 127 -16.83 10.10 -19.81
N ALA A 128 -15.65 10.25 -19.19
CA ALA A 128 -15.50 10.35 -17.74
C ALA A 128 -16.17 11.64 -17.22
N ASN A 129 -16.48 11.70 -15.92
CA ASN A 129 -17.20 12.83 -15.33
C ASN A 129 -16.23 13.93 -14.85
N VAL A 130 -15.35 14.36 -15.75
CA VAL A 130 -14.24 15.28 -15.43
C VAL A 130 -14.20 16.46 -16.40
N TYR A 131 -13.49 17.52 -15.99
CA TYR A 131 -13.25 18.71 -16.82
C TYR A 131 -11.74 18.92 -17.05
N PRO A 132 -11.29 19.15 -18.31
CA PRO A 132 -12.09 19.11 -19.54
C PRO A 132 -12.64 17.70 -19.83
N GLU A 133 -13.72 17.62 -20.61
CA GLU A 133 -14.31 16.33 -20.98
C GLU A 133 -13.29 15.45 -21.70
N THR A 134 -13.21 14.19 -21.29
CA THR A 134 -12.30 13.21 -21.86
C THR A 134 -12.90 11.82 -21.80
N THR A 135 -12.48 10.95 -22.71
CA THR A 135 -12.90 9.55 -22.73
C THR A 135 -12.25 8.76 -21.60
N TRP A 136 -12.87 7.66 -21.19
CA TRP A 136 -12.29 6.76 -20.20
C TRP A 136 -10.93 6.21 -20.63
N TRP A 137 -10.70 6.00 -21.93
CA TRP A 137 -9.38 5.66 -22.47
C TRP A 137 -8.26 6.59 -21.99
N ASN A 138 -8.42 7.89 -22.23
CA ASN A 138 -7.42 8.89 -21.89
C ASN A 138 -7.36 9.13 -20.37
N TRP A 139 -8.50 8.97 -19.68
CA TRP A 139 -8.57 9.15 -18.24
C TRP A 139 -7.82 8.04 -17.49
N PHE A 140 -7.97 6.79 -17.92
CA PHE A 140 -7.21 5.65 -17.41
C PHE A 140 -5.71 5.81 -17.65
N GLU A 141 -5.32 6.20 -18.87
CA GLU A 141 -3.91 6.44 -19.19
C GLU A 141 -3.28 7.49 -18.28
N SER A 142 -3.97 8.63 -18.12
CA SER A 142 -3.52 9.76 -17.30
C SER A 142 -3.40 9.40 -15.81
N ASN A 143 -4.41 8.75 -15.25
CA ASN A 143 -4.42 8.35 -13.84
C ASN A 143 -3.42 7.21 -13.57
N GLY A 144 -3.30 6.23 -14.47
CA GLY A 144 -2.33 5.15 -14.36
C GLY A 144 -0.90 5.69 -14.28
N LYS A 145 -0.56 6.64 -15.15
CA LYS A 145 0.73 7.35 -15.11
C LYS A 145 0.91 8.12 -13.79
N GLU A 146 -0.09 8.88 -13.37
CA GLU A 146 -0.01 9.67 -12.15
C GLU A 146 0.22 8.82 -10.90
N PHE A 147 -0.51 7.70 -10.76
CA PHE A 147 -0.38 6.80 -9.62
C PHE A 147 1.00 6.15 -9.57
N GLN A 148 1.50 5.72 -10.73
CA GLN A 148 2.85 5.17 -10.87
C GLN A 148 3.93 6.18 -10.49
N ASP A 149 3.85 7.40 -11.03
CA ASP A 149 4.82 8.46 -10.77
C ASP A 149 4.84 8.84 -9.28
N ARG A 150 3.67 8.91 -8.62
CA ARG A 150 3.56 9.15 -7.17
C ARG A 150 4.10 8.01 -6.34
N CYS A 151 3.74 6.77 -6.67
CA CYS A 151 4.21 5.60 -5.93
C CYS A 151 5.74 5.48 -6.02
N ASN A 152 6.30 5.70 -7.21
CA ASN A 152 7.74 5.76 -7.42
C ASN A 152 8.40 6.90 -6.63
N ALA A 153 7.80 8.10 -6.60
CA ALA A 153 8.31 9.22 -5.81
C ALA A 153 8.33 8.92 -4.30
N ILE A 154 7.30 8.24 -3.77
CA ILE A 154 7.24 7.81 -2.36
C ILE A 154 8.37 6.84 -2.06
N LEU A 155 8.53 5.79 -2.89
CA LEU A 155 9.60 4.80 -2.70
C LEU A 155 10.98 5.47 -2.74
N ASN A 156 11.25 6.34 -3.71
CA ASN A 156 12.55 7.00 -3.84
C ASN A 156 12.84 7.96 -2.67
N ARG A 157 11.84 8.75 -2.24
CA ARG A 157 12.04 9.76 -1.19
C ARG A 157 12.12 9.16 0.20
N TYR A 158 11.37 8.08 0.47
CA TYR A 158 11.17 7.56 1.82
C TYR A 158 11.68 6.15 2.06
N PHE A 159 12.45 5.52 1.14
CA PHE A 159 12.85 4.10 1.27
C PHE A 159 13.45 3.72 2.63
N ILE A 160 14.23 4.59 3.27
CA ILE A 160 14.88 4.33 4.57
C ILE A 160 13.87 4.34 5.73
N TYR A 161 12.78 5.07 5.57
CA TYR A 161 11.78 5.34 6.60
C TYR A 161 10.51 4.49 6.47
N LEU A 162 10.33 3.82 5.33
CA LEU A 162 9.20 2.92 5.11
C LEU A 162 9.33 1.67 5.97
N GLU A 163 8.23 1.28 6.60
CA GLU A 163 8.13 -0.01 7.28
C GLU A 163 8.27 -1.14 6.25
N PRO A 164 8.93 -2.27 6.57
CA PRO A 164 9.21 -3.33 5.60
C PRO A 164 7.97 -3.86 4.87
N ASN A 165 6.83 -3.97 5.58
CA ASN A 165 5.58 -4.41 4.98
C ASN A 165 5.05 -3.38 3.99
N LEU A 166 4.96 -2.11 4.40
CA LEU A 166 4.51 -1.04 3.52
C LEU A 166 5.40 -0.89 2.27
N TYR A 167 6.72 -0.96 2.44
CA TYR A 167 7.66 -0.95 1.31
C TYR A 167 7.36 -2.09 0.33
N LYS A 168 7.15 -3.32 0.85
CA LYS A 168 6.81 -4.48 0.03
C LYS A 168 5.50 -4.26 -0.73
N GLU A 169 4.46 -3.77 -0.07
CA GLU A 169 3.15 -3.52 -0.72
C GLU A 169 3.26 -2.45 -1.82
N LEU A 170 3.96 -1.33 -1.56
CA LEU A 170 4.20 -0.27 -2.55
C LEU A 170 5.06 -0.75 -3.72
N HIS A 171 6.11 -1.54 -3.44
CA HIS A 171 6.95 -2.11 -4.48
C HIS A 171 6.18 -3.09 -5.35
N TYR A 172 5.38 -3.98 -4.74
CA TYR A 172 4.51 -4.88 -5.47
C TYR A 172 3.54 -4.10 -6.35
N LEU A 173 2.85 -3.10 -5.79
CA LEU A 173 1.90 -2.27 -6.53
C LEU A 173 2.53 -1.57 -7.74
N LEU A 174 3.80 -1.15 -7.62
CA LEU A 174 4.53 -0.44 -8.67
C LEU A 174 5.09 -1.36 -9.77
N ASN A 175 5.69 -2.49 -9.38
CA ASN A 175 6.55 -3.28 -10.27
C ASN A 175 5.98 -4.66 -10.62
N ASP A 176 5.28 -5.29 -9.67
CA ASP A 176 4.82 -6.67 -9.82
C ASP A 176 3.33 -6.73 -10.19
N SER A 177 2.56 -5.74 -9.76
CA SER A 177 1.17 -5.54 -10.12
C SER A 177 1.09 -4.93 -11.52
N LEU A 178 0.38 -5.61 -12.42
CA LEU A 178 0.10 -5.10 -13.77
C LEU A 178 -0.98 -4.02 -13.80
N LEU A 179 -1.41 -3.51 -12.63
CA LEU A 179 -2.48 -2.52 -12.52
C LEU A 179 -2.13 -1.22 -13.25
N PHE A 180 -1.08 -0.52 -12.84
CA PHE A 180 -0.75 0.79 -13.41
C PHE A 180 -0.31 0.67 -14.88
N ASP A 181 0.42 -0.39 -15.21
CA ASP A 181 0.82 -0.67 -16.57
C ASP A 181 -0.39 -0.95 -17.49
N SER A 182 -1.36 -1.76 -17.05
CA SER A 182 -2.57 -2.01 -17.85
C SER A 182 -3.41 -0.75 -18.01
N MET A 183 -3.57 0.06 -16.95
CA MET A 183 -4.24 1.37 -17.04
C MET A 183 -3.57 2.29 -18.07
N ARG A 184 -2.24 2.43 -18.00
CA ARG A 184 -1.45 3.27 -18.91
C ARG A 184 -1.51 2.77 -20.35
N ASN A 185 -1.50 1.46 -20.54
CA ASN A 185 -1.41 0.87 -21.88
C ASN A 185 -2.76 0.71 -22.57
N THR A 186 -3.89 1.03 -21.92
CA THR A 186 -5.25 0.94 -22.51
C THR A 186 -5.35 1.58 -23.90
N VAL A 187 -4.86 2.82 -24.06
CA VAL A 187 -4.86 3.55 -25.35
C VAL A 187 -3.98 2.87 -26.39
N ILE A 188 -2.82 2.36 -25.98
CA ILE A 188 -1.89 1.66 -26.88
C ILE A 188 -2.54 0.37 -27.38
N ILE A 189 -3.13 -0.42 -26.48
CA ILE A 189 -3.82 -1.67 -26.83
C ILE A 189 -4.95 -1.37 -27.82
N ARG A 190 -5.77 -0.35 -27.55
CA ARG A 190 -6.83 0.09 -28.48
C ARG A 190 -6.28 0.43 -29.87
N ARG A 191 -5.20 1.22 -29.96
CA ARG A 191 -4.60 1.60 -31.25
C ARG A 191 -4.05 0.41 -32.03
N VAL A 192 -3.55 -0.61 -31.34
CA VAL A 192 -3.13 -1.87 -31.97
C VAL A 192 -4.36 -2.61 -32.49
N ASP A 193 -5.41 -2.74 -31.67
CA ASP A 193 -6.65 -3.39 -32.07
C ASP A 193 -7.26 -2.71 -33.32
N GLU A 194 -7.30 -1.38 -33.37
CA GLU A 194 -7.80 -0.62 -34.51
C GLU A 194 -6.95 -0.81 -35.78
N ARG A 195 -5.63 -0.87 -35.63
CA ARG A 195 -4.70 -1.04 -36.76
C ARG A 195 -4.78 -2.44 -37.37
N GLU A 196 -4.87 -3.44 -36.51
CA GLU A 196 -4.92 -4.86 -36.89
C GLU A 196 -6.37 -5.32 -37.19
N GLY A 197 -7.36 -4.41 -37.10
CA GLY A 197 -8.76 -4.71 -37.37
C GLY A 197 -9.39 -5.68 -36.37
N ILE A 198 -8.89 -5.75 -35.14
CA ILE A 198 -9.37 -6.63 -34.08
C ILE A 198 -10.65 -6.03 -33.48
N PRO A 199 -11.82 -6.70 -33.59
CA PRO A 199 -13.09 -6.16 -33.12
C PRO A 199 -13.28 -6.42 -31.61
N LYS A 200 -12.29 -6.09 -30.79
CA LYS A 200 -12.32 -6.33 -29.34
C LYS A 200 -13.43 -5.49 -28.68
N PRO A 201 -14.23 -6.05 -27.74
CA PRO A 201 -15.29 -5.29 -27.10
C PRO A 201 -14.73 -4.16 -26.25
N LYS A 202 -15.40 -3.01 -26.27
CA LYS A 202 -14.90 -1.75 -25.71
C LYS A 202 -15.17 -1.58 -24.21
N VAL A 203 -15.34 -2.69 -23.49
CA VAL A 203 -15.49 -2.69 -22.03
C VAL A 203 -14.15 -2.87 -21.34
N LEU A 204 -14.01 -2.27 -20.17
CA LEU A 204 -12.75 -2.26 -19.39
C LEU A 204 -12.17 -3.66 -19.15
N GLU A 205 -13.01 -4.70 -19.04
CA GLU A 205 -12.58 -6.09 -18.83
C GLU A 205 -11.50 -6.56 -19.80
N TYR A 206 -11.60 -6.17 -21.08
CA TYR A 206 -10.70 -6.60 -22.14
C TYR A 206 -9.36 -5.85 -22.18
N TYR A 207 -9.22 -4.78 -21.38
CA TYR A 207 -8.05 -3.90 -21.39
C TYR A 207 -7.36 -3.79 -20.03
N LEU A 208 -8.09 -4.06 -18.94
CA LEU A 208 -7.57 -4.02 -17.59
C LEU A 208 -7.29 -5.42 -17.08
N TYR A 209 -6.04 -5.65 -16.67
CA TYR A 209 -5.63 -6.86 -16.00
C TYR A 209 -5.35 -6.57 -14.53
N MET A 210 -6.01 -7.30 -13.63
CA MET A 210 -5.81 -7.17 -12.20
C MET A 210 -5.75 -8.54 -11.55
N GLN A 211 -4.73 -8.73 -10.70
CA GLN A 211 -4.53 -9.98 -9.97
C GLN A 211 -5.22 -9.90 -8.61
N GLU A 212 -5.58 -11.05 -8.04
CA GLU A 212 -6.18 -11.11 -6.71
C GLU A 212 -5.31 -10.44 -5.63
N SER A 213 -3.99 -10.63 -5.75
CA SER A 213 -2.98 -10.00 -4.91
C SER A 213 -2.97 -8.47 -5.00
N THR A 214 -3.40 -7.88 -6.13
CA THR A 214 -3.51 -6.42 -6.27
C THR A 214 -4.58 -5.86 -5.34
N TYR A 215 -5.77 -6.47 -5.27
CA TYR A 215 -6.83 -6.02 -4.36
C TYR A 215 -6.36 -6.06 -2.91
N LYS A 216 -5.74 -7.18 -2.52
CA LYS A 216 -5.17 -7.37 -1.18
C LYS A 216 -4.11 -6.31 -0.87
N THR A 217 -3.25 -5.99 -1.83
CA THR A 217 -2.21 -4.97 -1.66
C THR A 217 -2.82 -3.59 -1.42
N LEU A 218 -3.83 -3.20 -2.20
CA LEU A 218 -4.53 -1.92 -2.00
C LEU A 218 -5.18 -1.85 -0.63
N LEU A 219 -5.80 -2.94 -0.17
CA LEU A 219 -6.39 -3.04 1.17
C LEU A 219 -5.32 -2.96 2.27
N ASN A 220 -4.18 -3.63 2.12
CA ASN A 220 -3.08 -3.57 3.09
C ASN A 220 -2.54 -2.14 3.24
N ILE A 221 -2.37 -1.41 2.12
CA ILE A 221 -1.92 -0.02 2.15
C ILE A 221 -2.99 0.87 2.81
N TYR A 222 -4.27 0.65 2.49
CA TYR A 222 -5.38 1.36 3.14
C TYR A 222 -5.44 1.10 4.66
N ASP A 223 -5.28 -0.15 5.09
CA ASP A 223 -5.28 -0.52 6.50
C ASP A 223 -4.10 0.14 7.24
N TRP A 224 -2.92 0.17 6.61
CA TRP A 224 -1.78 0.93 7.13
C TRP A 224 -2.08 2.42 7.29
N CYS A 225 -2.82 3.02 6.35
CA CYS A 225 -3.29 4.41 6.48
C CYS A 225 -4.24 4.57 7.68
N GLU A 226 -5.20 3.66 7.89
CA GLU A 226 -6.15 3.74 9.01
C GLU A 226 -5.48 3.56 10.37
N GLU A 227 -4.48 2.68 10.46
CA GLU A 227 -3.67 2.47 11.66
C GLU A 227 -2.80 3.70 11.96
N THR A 228 -2.04 4.16 10.97
CA THR A 228 -1.14 5.32 11.12
C THR A 228 -1.91 6.61 11.40
N TYR A 229 -3.11 6.77 10.81
CA TYR A 229 -4.00 7.88 11.13
C TYR A 229 -4.36 7.93 12.62
N ARG A 230 -4.76 6.79 13.19
CA ARG A 230 -5.11 6.67 14.61
C ARG A 230 -3.89 6.99 15.49
N GLU A 231 -2.74 6.39 15.19
CA GLU A 231 -1.51 6.65 15.94
C GLU A 231 -1.10 8.14 15.94
N LEU A 232 -1.17 8.80 14.79
CA LEU A 232 -0.81 10.22 14.68
C LEU A 232 -1.84 11.12 15.37
N THR A 233 -3.12 10.77 15.29
CA THR A 233 -4.20 11.50 15.97
C THR A 233 -4.06 11.39 17.50
N ASP A 234 -3.74 10.20 18.03
CA ASP A 234 -3.49 9.98 19.47
C ASP A 234 -2.29 10.80 19.98
N LEU A 235 -1.35 11.13 19.08
CA LEU A 235 -0.21 12.00 19.35
C LEU A 235 -0.52 13.50 19.15
N ASN A 236 -1.78 13.87 18.91
CA ASN A 236 -2.25 15.23 18.61
C ASN A 236 -1.63 15.86 17.35
N TYR A 237 -1.27 15.06 16.35
CA TYR A 237 -0.89 15.58 15.04
C TYR A 237 -2.14 15.86 14.19
N GLU A 238 -2.16 17.01 13.53
CA GLU A 238 -3.20 17.34 12.56
C GLU A 238 -2.97 16.55 11.26
N VAL A 239 -3.77 15.51 11.07
CA VAL A 239 -3.72 14.64 9.89
C VAL A 239 -5.12 14.39 9.34
N HIS A 240 -5.20 14.16 8.03
CA HIS A 240 -6.47 13.90 7.34
C HIS A 240 -6.66 12.42 7.07
N LYS A 241 -7.85 11.90 7.38
CA LYS A 241 -8.22 10.53 7.08
C LYS A 241 -8.38 10.30 5.57
N VAL A 242 -8.10 9.09 5.10
CA VAL A 242 -8.52 8.64 3.76
C VAL A 242 -10.05 8.60 3.74
N GLN A 243 -10.67 9.39 2.87
CA GLN A 243 -12.12 9.43 2.71
C GLN A 243 -12.54 8.89 1.35
N ILE A 244 -13.73 8.30 1.32
CA ILE A 244 -14.42 7.93 0.11
C ILE A 244 -15.60 8.88 -0.08
N ASN A 245 -15.69 9.47 -1.27
CA ASN A 245 -16.76 10.40 -1.60
C ASN A 245 -17.50 9.85 -2.82
N TYR A 246 -18.78 9.53 -2.65
CA TYR A 246 -19.68 9.18 -3.74
C TYR A 246 -20.56 10.36 -4.10
N ALA A 247 -21.08 10.40 -5.33
CA ALA A 247 -22.13 11.34 -5.68
C ALA A 247 -23.40 11.01 -4.87
N ASN A 248 -24.05 12.04 -4.32
CA ASN A 248 -25.23 11.88 -3.46
C ASN A 248 -26.48 11.34 -4.19
N LYS A 249 -26.50 11.33 -5.53
CA LYS A 249 -27.66 10.91 -6.32
C LYS A 249 -27.24 9.94 -7.41
N LYS A 250 -27.56 8.66 -7.21
CA LYS A 250 -27.32 7.62 -8.21
C LYS A 250 -28.42 7.64 -9.26
N LEU A 251 -28.01 7.60 -10.53
CA LEU A 251 -28.94 7.45 -11.64
C LEU A 251 -29.38 5.98 -11.73
N SER A 252 -30.62 5.74 -12.17
CA SER A 252 -31.12 4.38 -12.38
C SER A 252 -30.32 3.62 -13.47
N VAL A 253 -29.74 4.37 -14.42
CA VAL A 253 -28.80 3.88 -15.41
C VAL A 253 -27.54 4.74 -15.34
N PRO A 254 -26.37 4.16 -14.98
CA PRO A 254 -25.12 4.90 -14.94
C PRO A 254 -24.73 5.45 -16.31
N LYS A 255 -24.14 6.66 -16.34
CA LYS A 255 -23.83 7.41 -17.58
C LYS A 255 -22.88 6.66 -18.53
N SER A 256 -21.95 5.88 -17.97
CA SER A 256 -20.89 5.16 -18.70
C SER A 256 -21.08 3.65 -18.70
N MET A 257 -22.28 3.17 -18.37
CA MET A 257 -22.62 1.76 -18.50
C MET A 257 -22.78 1.41 -19.98
N ILE A 258 -22.11 0.34 -20.44
CA ILE A 258 -22.33 -0.18 -21.80
C ILE A 258 -23.75 -0.74 -21.92
N ASP A 259 -24.38 -0.55 -23.08
CA ASP A 259 -25.64 -1.24 -23.36
C ASP A 259 -25.40 -2.75 -23.50
N TYR A 260 -26.25 -3.56 -22.88
CA TYR A 260 -26.07 -5.01 -22.87
C TYR A 260 -26.20 -5.63 -24.27
N SER A 261 -27.09 -5.11 -25.12
CA SER A 261 -27.24 -5.60 -26.49
C SER A 261 -26.03 -5.23 -27.35
N GLU A 262 -25.48 -4.03 -27.15
CA GLU A 262 -24.22 -3.60 -27.79
C GLU A 262 -23.05 -4.50 -27.37
N LEU A 263 -22.91 -4.79 -26.08
CA LEU A 263 -21.86 -5.68 -25.57
C LEU A 263 -21.97 -7.08 -26.18
N LEU A 264 -23.16 -7.67 -26.22
CA LEU A 264 -23.37 -8.99 -26.83
C LEU A 264 -22.98 -9.03 -28.31
N GLU A 265 -23.31 -7.97 -29.05
CA GLU A 265 -22.93 -7.84 -30.46
C GLU A 265 -21.40 -7.77 -30.61
N GLN A 266 -20.73 -6.92 -29.82
CA GLN A 266 -19.27 -6.77 -29.84
C GLN A 266 -18.57 -8.08 -29.48
N THR A 267 -19.01 -8.75 -28.42
CA THR A 267 -18.45 -10.04 -27.98
C THR A 267 -18.63 -11.11 -29.05
N SER A 268 -19.79 -11.18 -29.71
CA SER A 268 -20.03 -12.14 -30.78
C SER A 268 -19.11 -11.93 -31.98
N LYS A 269 -18.89 -10.67 -32.38
CA LYS A 269 -17.92 -10.31 -33.44
C LYS A 269 -16.50 -10.70 -33.05
N PHE A 270 -16.11 -10.47 -31.80
CA PHE A 270 -14.78 -10.80 -31.32
C PHE A 270 -14.53 -12.31 -31.28
N ILE A 271 -15.49 -13.09 -30.76
CA ILE A 271 -15.39 -14.57 -30.74
C ILE A 271 -15.24 -15.12 -32.16
N LYS A 272 -16.09 -14.66 -33.10
CA LYS A 272 -15.99 -15.06 -34.50
C LYS A 272 -14.62 -14.73 -35.10
N TRP A 273 -14.10 -13.53 -34.84
CA TRP A 273 -12.76 -13.15 -35.28
C TRP A 273 -11.68 -14.07 -34.71
N GLN A 274 -11.78 -14.45 -33.43
CA GLN A 274 -10.83 -15.38 -32.80
C GLN A 274 -10.89 -16.79 -33.43
N GLU A 275 -12.07 -17.28 -33.77
CA GLU A 275 -12.25 -18.57 -34.46
C GLU A 275 -11.63 -18.54 -35.85
N ASP A 276 -11.92 -17.51 -36.65
CA ASP A 276 -11.41 -17.36 -38.01
C ASP A 276 -9.85 -17.28 -38.05
N HIS A 277 -9.22 -16.69 -37.02
CA HIS A 277 -7.76 -16.53 -36.97
C HIS A 277 -7.02 -17.71 -36.31
N LYS A 278 -7.66 -18.47 -35.41
CA LYS A 278 -7.06 -19.71 -34.87
C LYS A 278 -6.88 -20.79 -35.94
N VAL A 279 -7.81 -20.85 -36.91
CA VAL A 279 -7.74 -21.81 -38.03
C VAL A 279 -6.52 -21.56 -38.93
N ILE A 280 -5.97 -20.34 -38.93
CA ILE A 280 -4.81 -19.96 -39.75
C ILE A 280 -3.48 -20.39 -39.09
N GLU A 281 -3.40 -20.47 -37.76
CA GLU A 281 -2.17 -20.88 -37.05
C GLU A 281 -1.97 -22.41 -37.02
N GLU A 282 -3.01 -23.20 -37.29
CA GLU A 282 -2.97 -24.66 -37.31
C GLU A 282 -2.78 -25.27 -38.73
N GLN A 283 -2.61 -24.43 -39.77
CA GLN A 283 -2.33 -24.83 -41.16
C GLN A 283 -0.89 -24.53 -41.58
#